data_AF-A0A957X344-F1
#
_entry.id   AF-A0A957X344-F1
#
_cell.length_a   1.000
_cell.length_b   1.000
_cell.length_c   1.000
_cell.angle_alpha   90.00
_cell.angle_beta   90.00
_cell.angle_gamma   90.00
#
_symmetry.space_group_name_H-M   'P 1'
#
loop_
_entity.id
_entity.type
_entity.pdbx_description
1 polymer ?
#
loop_
_entity_poly.entity_id
_entity_poly.type
_entity_poly.pdbx_seq_one_letter_code
_entity_poly.pdbx_strand_id
1 'polypeptide(L)'
;HPDFAELRTRFPDYPGVRSIIRINVERVSDSCGYGVPKYDYVGQRDTLQKHAEHLGPDGVRDYQINRNNRSLDGLPGVVVA
;
A
#
# COMPACT_ATOMS: atom_id res chain seq x y z
N HIS A 1 -7.88 -14.27 23.23
CA HIS A 1 -6.49 -14.75 23.04
C HIS A 1 -5.76 -14.58 24.37
N PRO A 2 -4.97 -15.56 24.86
CA PRO A 2 -4.26 -15.46 26.15
C PRO A 2 -3.43 -14.17 26.26
N ASP A 3 -2.75 -13.79 25.18
CA ASP A 3 -1.92 -12.57 25.11
C ASP A 3 -2.70 -11.24 25.15
N PHE A 4 -4.04 -11.23 25.20
CA PHE A 4 -4.84 -10.00 25.06
C PHE A 4 -4.50 -8.95 26.13
N ALA A 5 -4.36 -9.37 27.39
CA ALA A 5 -4.06 -8.46 28.49
C ALA A 5 -2.68 -7.79 28.33
N GLU A 6 -1.68 -8.55 27.89
CA GLU A 6 -0.33 -8.04 27.61
C GLU A 6 -0.37 -7.07 26.41
N LEU A 7 -0.99 -7.46 25.29
CA LEU A 7 -1.07 -6.64 24.10
C LEU A 7 -1.80 -5.31 24.33
N ARG A 8 -2.83 -5.31 25.18
CA ARG A 8 -3.58 -4.09 25.54
C ARG A 8 -2.67 -3.00 26.13
N THR A 9 -1.59 -3.36 26.81
CA THR A 9 -0.65 -2.40 27.43
C THR A 9 0.13 -1.55 26.42
N ARG A 10 0.15 -1.93 25.14
CA ARG A 10 0.84 -1.19 24.06
C ARG A 10 0.02 -0.03 23.50
N PHE A 11 -1.22 0.15 23.97
CA PHE A 11 -2.14 1.18 23.51
C PHE A 11 -2.61 2.04 24.69
N PRO A 12 -3.05 3.29 24.43
CA PRO A 12 -3.79 4.06 25.42
C PRO A 12 -5.03 3.32 25.93
N ASP A 13 -5.50 3.68 27.12
CA ASP A 13 -6.74 3.12 27.63
C ASP A 13 -7.96 3.70 26.90
N TYR A 14 -8.60 2.87 26.08
CA TYR A 14 -9.85 3.21 25.41
C TYR A 14 -11.04 2.52 26.09
N PRO A 15 -12.12 3.24 26.39
CA PRO A 15 -13.33 2.61 26.90
C PRO A 15 -13.94 1.70 25.82
N GLY A 16 -14.30 0.47 26.20
CA GLY A 16 -15.02 -0.46 25.33
C GLY A 16 -14.18 -1.18 24.27
N VAL A 17 -12.86 -1.35 24.47
CA VAL A 17 -12.02 -2.19 23.58
C VAL A 17 -12.59 -3.60 23.48
N ARG A 18 -12.93 -4.02 22.26
CA ARG A 18 -13.52 -5.35 21.97
C ARG A 18 -12.51 -6.33 21.38
N SER A 19 -11.47 -5.85 20.72
CA SER A 19 -10.54 -6.68 19.96
C SER A 19 -9.20 -5.99 19.77
N ILE A 20 -8.17 -6.81 19.52
CA ILE A 20 -6.85 -6.40 19.04
C ILE A 20 -6.59 -7.18 17.76
N ILE A 21 -6.29 -6.48 16.66
CA ILE A 21 -5.97 -7.11 15.39
C ILE A 21 -4.46 -7.38 15.38
N ARG A 22 -4.07 -8.66 15.44
CA ARG A 22 -2.68 -9.11 15.34
C ARG A 22 -2.43 -9.61 13.92
N ILE A 23 -1.52 -8.97 13.21
CA ILE A 23 -1.06 -9.39 11.88
C ILE A 23 0.38 -9.88 11.97
N ASN A 24 0.68 -10.98 11.28
CA ASN A 24 2.05 -11.38 10.99
C ASN A 24 2.41 -10.80 9.62
N VAL A 25 3.39 -9.90 9.57
CA VAL A 25 3.77 -9.22 8.33
C VAL A 25 4.98 -9.94 7.75
N GLU A 26 4.83 -10.52 6.56
CA GLU A 26 5.92 -11.22 5.86
C GLU A 26 6.80 -10.27 5.06
N ARG A 27 6.24 -9.16 4.58
CA ARG A 27 6.95 -8.17 3.77
C ARG A 27 6.43 -6.76 4.05
N VAL A 28 7.35 -5.84 4.28
CA VAL A 28 7.11 -4.40 4.28
C VAL A 28 7.87 -3.81 3.10
N SER A 29 7.21 -2.96 2.32
CA SER A 29 7.88 -2.11 1.33
C SER A 29 7.64 -0.67 1.75
N ASP A 30 8.70 0.06 2.02
CA ASP A 30 8.64 1.50 2.05
C ASP A 30 8.61 2.02 0.61
N SER A 31 7.94 3.15 0.41
CA SER A 31 8.08 3.89 -0.83
C SER A 31 8.02 5.38 -0.52
N CYS A 32 8.90 6.15 -1.15
CA CYS A 32 8.71 7.60 -1.29
C CYS A 32 7.62 7.89 -2.34
N GLY A 33 6.61 7.03 -2.42
CA GLY A 33 5.86 6.65 -3.61
C GLY A 33 5.37 7.82 -4.45
N TYR A 34 5.17 7.56 -5.74
CA TYR A 34 4.73 8.53 -6.74
C TYR A 34 3.41 9.25 -6.38
N GLY A 35 2.62 8.71 -5.43
CA GLY A 35 1.38 9.30 -4.92
C GLY A 35 1.26 9.40 -3.39
N VAL A 36 2.29 9.03 -2.61
CA VAL A 36 2.29 9.30 -1.16
C VAL A 36 2.66 10.78 -0.97
N PRO A 37 2.18 11.52 0.05
CA PRO A 37 2.73 12.84 0.35
C PRO A 37 4.20 12.79 0.83
N LYS A 38 4.92 13.92 0.81
CA LYS A 38 6.16 14.06 1.60
C LYS A 38 5.79 13.96 3.10
N TYR A 39 6.76 13.64 3.95
CA TYR A 39 6.55 13.48 5.41
C TYR A 39 5.75 14.65 6.00
N ASP A 40 6.09 15.87 5.58
CA ASP A 40 5.22 17.04 5.71
C ASP A 40 4.30 17.17 4.49
N TYR A 41 3.00 17.36 4.73
CA TYR A 41 2.07 17.65 3.66
C TYR A 41 2.34 19.04 3.07
N VAL A 42 3.04 19.05 1.94
CA VAL A 42 3.36 20.27 1.14
C VAL A 42 2.57 20.34 -0.17
N GLY A 43 1.63 19.41 -0.38
CA GLY A 43 0.82 19.28 -1.60
C GLY A 43 0.79 17.86 -2.18
N GLN A 44 0.03 17.67 -3.25
CA GLN A 44 -0.02 16.41 -4.00
C GLN A 44 1.25 16.22 -4.84
N ARG A 45 1.74 14.98 -4.96
CA ARG A 45 2.83 14.64 -5.90
C ARG A 45 2.22 14.44 -7.30
N ASP A 46 2.77 15.11 -8.31
CA ASP A 46 2.37 14.96 -9.71
C ASP A 46 3.19 13.90 -10.46
N THR A 47 4.11 13.22 -9.78
CA THR A 47 5.07 12.29 -10.38
C THR A 47 4.37 11.13 -11.09
N LEU A 48 3.29 10.57 -10.52
CA LEU A 48 2.53 9.51 -11.18
C LEU A 48 1.88 9.99 -12.49
N GLN A 49 1.27 11.17 -12.44
CA GLN A 49 0.62 11.77 -13.60
C GLN A 49 1.64 12.05 -14.71
N LYS A 50 2.74 12.74 -14.38
CA LYS A 50 3.83 13.03 -15.33
C LYS A 50 4.43 11.77 -15.92
N HIS A 51 4.58 10.70 -15.13
CA HIS A 51 5.07 9.43 -15.63
C HIS A 51 4.11 8.80 -16.63
N ALA A 52 2.81 8.78 -16.32
CA ALA A 52 1.79 8.24 -17.22
C ALA A 52 1.69 9.07 -18.51
N GLU A 53 1.74 10.40 -18.41
CA GLU A 53 1.77 11.32 -19.56
C GLU A 53 3.01 11.09 -20.44
N HIS A 54 4.18 10.89 -19.82
CA HIS A 54 5.42 10.62 -20.54
C HIS A 54 5.41 9.26 -21.27
N LEU A 55 4.83 8.22 -20.67
CA LEU A 55 4.69 6.90 -21.31
C LEU A 55 3.65 6.90 -22.44
N GLY A 56 2.63 7.73 -22.31
CA GLY A 56 1.45 7.69 -23.18
C GLY A 56 0.59 6.43 -22.98
N PRO A 57 -0.57 6.34 -23.64
CA PRO A 57 -1.54 5.26 -23.43
C PRO A 57 -0.97 3.85 -23.67
N ASP A 58 -0.22 3.67 -24.76
CA ASP A 58 0.35 2.37 -25.10
C ASP A 58 1.48 1.97 -24.14
N GLY A 59 2.35 2.92 -23.75
CA GLY A 59 3.40 2.65 -22.77
C GLY A 59 2.86 2.32 -21.38
N VAL A 60 1.73 2.92 -20.98
CA VAL A 60 1.01 2.55 -19.74
C VAL A 60 0.44 1.14 -19.85
N ARG A 61 -0.20 0.79 -20.97
CA ARG A 61 -0.73 -0.56 -21.20
C ARG A 61 0.40 -1.60 -21.12
N ASP A 62 1.50 -1.35 -21.82
CA ASP A 62 2.68 -2.24 -21.82
C ASP A 62 3.26 -2.38 -20.41
N TYR A 63 3.37 -1.28 -19.66
CA TYR A 63 3.83 -1.35 -18.27
C TYR A 63 2.91 -2.25 -17.44
N GLN A 64 1.59 -2.08 -17.53
CA GLN A 64 0.65 -2.87 -16.75
C GLN A 64 0.71 -4.36 -17.10
N ILE A 65 0.79 -4.70 -18.39
CA ILE A 65 0.94 -6.08 -18.86
C ILE A 65 2.24 -6.71 -18.35
N ASN A 66 3.34 -5.96 -18.34
CA ASN A 66 4.66 -6.51 -18.02
C ASN A 66 5.02 -6.44 -16.53
N ARG A 67 4.42 -5.53 -15.76
CA ARG A 67 4.80 -5.25 -14.36
C ARG A 67 3.68 -5.46 -13.35
N ASN A 68 2.41 -5.38 -13.77
CA ASN A 68 1.25 -5.41 -12.88
C ASN A 68 0.32 -6.62 -13.15
N ASN A 69 0.76 -7.59 -13.95
CA ASN A 69 -0.05 -8.77 -14.30
C ASN A 69 -0.13 -9.83 -13.18
N ARG A 70 0.64 -9.66 -12.10
CA ARG A 70 0.65 -10.53 -10.92
C ARG A 70 0.84 -9.69 -9.67
N SER A 71 0.11 -10.07 -8.63
CA SER A 71 0.29 -9.56 -7.27
C SER A 71 1.58 -10.11 -6.65
N LEU A 72 1.97 -9.54 -5.50
CA LEU A 72 3.17 -9.94 -4.77
C LEU A 72 3.12 -11.40 -4.28
N ASP A 73 1.91 -11.92 -4.04
CA ASP A 73 1.60 -13.30 -3.65
C ASP A 73 1.24 -14.18 -4.87
N GLY A 74 1.45 -13.68 -6.08
CA GLY A 74 1.37 -14.46 -7.31
C GLY A 74 -0.03 -14.63 -7.91
N LEU A 75 -1.06 -14.09 -7.26
CA LEU A 75 -2.42 -14.05 -7.78
C LEU A 75 -2.47 -13.22 -9.09
N PRO A 76 -3.32 -13.61 -10.06
CA PRO A 76 -3.48 -12.84 -11.30
C PRO A 76 -3.87 -11.39 -11.03
N GLY A 77 -3.20 -10.47 -11.71
CA GLY A 77 -3.59 -9.06 -11.78
C GLY A 77 -4.82 -8.87 -12.67
N VAL A 78 -5.38 -7.66 -12.64
CA VAL A 78 -6.50 -7.30 -13.54
C VAL A 78 -6.00 -7.36 -14.98
N VAL A 79 -6.71 -8.09 -15.83
CA VAL A 79 -6.39 -8.16 -17.26
C VAL A 79 -6.71 -6.81 -17.89
N VAL A 80 -5.68 -6.17 -18.43
CA VAL A 80 -5.83 -4.95 -19.22
C VAL A 80 -6.25 -5.38 -20.63
N ALA A 81 -7.45 -4.97 -21.05
CA ALA A 81 -7.98 -5.20 -22.39
C ALA A 81 -7.34 -4.26 -23.43
#